data_AF-A0A1H9XKZ1-F1
#
_entry.id   AF-A0A1H9XKZ1-F1
#
_cell.length_a   1.000
_cell.length_b   1.000
_cell.length_c   1.000
_cell.angle_alpha   90.00
_cell.angle_beta   90.00
_cell.angle_gamma   90.00
#
_symmetry.space_group_name_H-M   'P 1'
#
loop_
_entity.id
_entity.type
_entity.pdbx_description
1 polymer ?
#
loop_
_entity_poly.entity_id
_entity_poly.type
_entity_poly.pdbx_seq_one_letter_code
_entity_poly.pdbx_strand_id
1 'polypeptide(L)'
;MLAAMKDTYGIFSVLPADMAADDEIHYGTCIADLASESGIAHFVYSSGASVGDVLTGVPRFDAKPRVEAHIRQLPITATIIRPMIFMEMLVRPGLGLHEGRLVSLIKPENSIQLIAVEDIGKFVAAIFTDPIKFSGVTLKIASDRVTGHDLGAAFTAVAGRPISYARFSDDVLAANIDLAHMAWSLENGPLAEQVDLNVMRELNPEILSFQSWLGTSGRQALDKALDARLPPDH
;
A
#
# COMPACT_ATOMS: atom_id res chain seq x y z
N MET A 1 12.55 21.89 8.26
CA MET A 1 11.60 20.90 8.82
C MET A 1 11.10 21.29 10.21
N LEU A 2 11.96 21.61 11.20
CA LEU A 2 11.52 22.09 12.52
C LEU A 2 10.46 23.22 12.48
N ALA A 3 10.65 24.22 11.61
CA ALA A 3 9.68 25.30 11.44
C ALA A 3 8.28 24.83 10.97
N ALA A 4 8.20 23.70 10.26
CA ALA A 4 6.94 23.11 9.79
C ALA A 4 6.27 22.24 10.87
N MET A 5 7.00 21.83 11.91
CA MET A 5 6.51 20.98 13.00
C MET A 5 6.08 21.78 14.23
N LYS A 6 6.49 23.06 14.29
CA LYS A 6 6.16 23.96 15.38
C LYS A 6 4.63 24.12 15.50
N ASP A 7 4.13 24.02 16.73
CA ASP A 7 2.71 24.19 17.09
C ASP A 7 1.76 23.20 16.39
N THR A 8 2.27 22.06 15.91
CA THR A 8 1.45 20.99 15.31
C THR A 8 1.08 19.93 16.35
N TYR A 9 -0.14 19.39 16.25
CA TYR A 9 -0.59 18.29 17.12
C TYR A 9 0.10 16.96 16.75
N GLY A 10 0.19 16.67 15.45
CA GLY A 10 0.73 15.41 14.97
C GLY A 10 1.24 15.49 13.55
N ILE A 11 2.04 14.51 13.18
CA ILE A 11 2.70 14.44 11.87
C ILE A 11 2.39 13.10 11.23
N PHE A 12 1.93 13.13 9.98
CA PHE A 12 1.87 11.97 9.12
C PHE A 12 3.09 11.95 8.19
N SER A 13 3.93 10.92 8.31
CA SER A 13 5.16 10.77 7.54
C SER A 13 5.03 9.65 6.52
N VAL A 14 5.24 9.99 5.25
CA VAL A 14 5.29 9.06 4.11
C VAL A 14 6.47 9.46 3.21
N LEU A 15 7.25 8.48 2.79
CA LEU A 15 8.39 8.68 1.89
C LEU A 15 8.11 8.04 0.52
N PRO A 16 8.54 8.68 -0.58
CA PRO A 16 8.46 8.10 -1.91
C PRO A 16 9.16 6.73 -1.98
N ALA A 17 8.54 5.78 -2.68
CA ALA A 17 9.02 4.40 -2.78
C ALA A 17 10.18 4.21 -3.77
N ASP A 18 10.50 5.22 -4.57
CA ASP A 18 11.58 5.23 -5.58
C ASP A 18 12.91 5.77 -5.03
N MET A 19 12.97 6.09 -3.74
CA MET A 19 14.20 6.54 -3.08
C MET A 19 15.21 5.39 -2.92
N ALA A 20 16.49 5.75 -2.89
CA ALA A 20 17.52 4.81 -2.46
C ALA A 20 17.28 4.41 -1.00
N ALA A 21 17.59 3.16 -0.65
CA ALA A 21 17.34 2.64 0.69
C ALA A 21 18.00 3.46 1.80
N ASP A 22 19.23 3.92 1.57
CA ASP A 22 19.96 4.74 2.53
C ASP A 22 19.35 6.12 2.71
N ASP A 23 18.84 6.72 1.63
CA ASP A 23 18.11 7.99 1.69
C ASP A 23 16.78 7.82 2.44
N GLU A 24 16.02 6.77 2.14
CA GLU A 24 14.75 6.48 2.82
C GLU A 24 14.96 6.30 4.33
N ILE A 25 16.02 5.58 4.72
CA ILE A 25 16.40 5.43 6.13
C ILE A 25 16.76 6.81 6.71
N HIS A 26 17.65 7.55 6.06
CA HIS A 26 18.14 8.85 6.53
C HIS A 26 17.00 9.86 6.75
N TYR A 27 16.14 10.05 5.75
CA TYR A 27 15.02 10.98 5.87
C TYR A 27 13.96 10.46 6.83
N GLY A 28 13.69 9.15 6.85
CA GLY A 28 12.70 8.55 7.74
C GLY A 28 13.06 8.72 9.21
N THR A 29 14.31 8.43 9.57
CA THR A 29 14.81 8.61 10.95
C THR A 29 14.89 10.09 11.31
N CYS A 30 15.38 10.94 10.41
CA CYS A 30 15.48 12.39 10.64
C CYS A 30 14.11 13.03 10.89
N ILE A 31 13.07 12.68 10.11
CA ILE A 31 11.71 13.17 10.35
C ILE A 31 11.22 12.75 11.74
N ALA A 32 11.46 11.48 12.12
CA ALA A 32 11.02 10.95 13.40
C ALA A 32 11.75 11.61 14.59
N ASP A 33 13.06 11.83 14.47
CA ASP A 33 13.87 12.54 15.47
C ASP A 33 13.35 13.97 15.68
N LEU A 34 13.17 14.71 14.58
CA LEU A 34 12.67 16.08 14.65
C LEU A 34 11.25 16.15 15.21
N ALA A 35 10.40 15.15 14.92
CA ALA A 35 9.07 15.05 15.51
C ALA A 35 9.15 14.85 17.03
N SER A 36 10.03 13.96 17.49
CA SER A 36 10.29 13.71 18.91
C SER A 36 10.84 14.95 19.62
N GLU A 37 11.79 15.66 18.99
CA GLU A 37 12.39 16.89 19.53
C GLU A 37 11.39 18.05 19.59
N SER A 38 10.46 18.11 18.64
CA SER A 38 9.44 19.17 18.58
C SER A 38 8.31 18.99 19.59
N GLY A 39 8.24 17.85 20.28
CA GLY A 39 7.25 17.58 21.32
C GLY A 39 5.81 17.48 20.80
N ILE A 40 5.62 17.02 19.54
CA ILE A 40 4.27 16.77 19.01
C ILE A 40 3.57 15.66 19.82
N ALA A 41 2.25 15.64 19.79
CA ALA A 41 1.46 14.68 20.55
C ALA A 41 1.42 13.29 19.89
N HIS A 42 1.47 13.20 18.55
CA HIS A 42 1.31 11.92 17.85
C HIS A 42 2.04 11.88 16.51
N PHE A 43 2.88 10.88 16.30
CA PHE A 43 3.56 10.61 15.03
C PHE A 43 2.96 9.39 14.33
N VAL A 44 2.53 9.52 13.07
CA VAL A 44 2.01 8.40 12.27
C VAL A 44 2.94 8.18 11.08
N TYR A 45 3.53 6.99 10.99
CA TYR A 45 4.44 6.62 9.90
C TYR A 45 3.80 5.63 8.93
N SER A 46 3.87 5.93 7.64
CA SER A 46 3.45 5.04 6.56
C SER A 46 4.60 4.16 6.09
N SER A 47 4.58 2.92 6.54
CA SER A 47 5.45 1.84 6.07
C SER A 47 4.83 1.16 4.83
N GLY A 48 4.93 -0.17 4.72
CA GLY A 48 4.26 -0.97 3.67
C GLY A 48 4.02 -2.39 4.14
N ALA A 49 2.91 -3.02 3.75
CA ALA A 49 2.57 -4.37 4.21
C ALA A 49 3.48 -5.49 3.68
N SER A 50 4.32 -5.20 2.68
CA SER A 50 5.35 -6.13 2.21
C SER A 50 6.49 -6.32 3.19
N VAL A 51 6.60 -5.45 4.19
CA VAL A 51 7.65 -5.55 5.21
C VAL A 51 7.28 -6.63 6.23
N GLY A 52 8.24 -7.49 6.54
CA GLY A 52 8.15 -8.43 7.66
C GLY A 52 8.84 -7.86 8.89
N ASP A 53 8.72 -8.58 10.00
CA ASP A 53 9.43 -8.23 11.25
C ASP A 53 10.88 -8.74 11.27
N VAL A 54 11.27 -9.50 10.25
CA VAL A 54 12.63 -10.02 10.05
C VAL A 54 13.26 -9.32 8.85
N LEU A 55 14.47 -8.80 9.04
CA LEU A 55 15.25 -8.20 7.96
C LEU A 55 15.64 -9.26 6.92
N THR A 56 15.44 -8.91 5.65
CA THR A 56 15.66 -9.79 4.50
C THR A 56 17.13 -9.80 4.04
N GLY A 57 17.92 -8.80 4.46
CA GLY A 57 19.27 -8.56 3.95
C GLY A 57 19.29 -7.78 2.62
N VAL A 58 18.12 -7.51 2.02
CA VAL A 58 17.98 -6.74 0.79
C VAL A 58 17.70 -5.28 1.17
N PRO A 59 18.58 -4.32 0.83
CA PRO A 59 18.47 -2.93 1.31
C PRO A 59 17.09 -2.29 1.07
N ARG A 60 16.51 -2.50 -0.11
CA ARG A 60 15.21 -1.93 -0.50
C ARG A 60 14.04 -2.44 0.33
N PHE A 61 14.10 -3.67 0.82
CA PHE A 61 13.04 -4.24 1.67
C PHE A 61 13.28 -3.94 3.16
N ASP A 62 14.53 -3.70 3.54
CA ASP A 62 14.93 -3.47 4.94
C ASP A 62 14.88 -1.99 5.35
N ALA A 63 14.76 -1.05 4.41
CA ALA A 63 14.71 0.39 4.70
C ALA A 63 13.57 0.76 5.65
N LYS A 64 12.33 0.42 5.30
CA LYS A 64 11.15 0.69 6.13
C LYS A 64 11.20 0.00 7.50
N PRO A 65 11.52 -1.31 7.63
CA PRO A 65 11.76 -1.95 8.93
C PRO A 65 12.77 -1.23 9.83
N ARG A 66 13.86 -0.68 9.26
CA ARG A 66 14.86 0.07 10.02
C ARG A 66 14.29 1.39 10.54
N VAL A 67 13.51 2.11 9.72
CA VAL A 67 12.81 3.32 10.16
C VAL A 67 11.77 3.00 11.24
N GLU A 68 11.00 1.91 11.08
CA GLU A 68 10.06 1.46 12.11
C GLU A 68 10.76 1.13 13.44
N ALA A 69 11.90 0.43 13.39
CA ALA A 69 12.69 0.10 14.58
C ALA A 69 13.21 1.35 15.29
N HIS A 70 13.66 2.35 14.52
CA HIS A 70 14.08 3.65 15.05
C HIS A 70 12.93 4.39 15.75
N ILE A 71 11.78 4.50 15.09
CA ILE A 71 10.58 5.17 15.65
C ILE A 71 10.18 4.57 17.00
N ARG A 72 10.25 3.24 17.15
CA ARG A 72 9.90 2.55 18.40
C ARG A 72 10.83 2.88 19.58
N GLN A 73 12.03 3.41 19.31
CA GLN A 73 12.99 3.79 20.35
C GLN A 73 12.84 5.24 20.81
N LEU A 74 12.07 6.05 20.06
CA LEU A 74 11.92 7.46 20.36
C LEU A 74 10.89 7.69 21.48
N PRO A 75 11.10 8.68 22.35
CA PRO A 75 10.17 9.04 23.43
C PRO A 75 8.97 9.85 22.90
N ILE A 76 8.27 9.32 21.90
CA ILE A 76 7.11 9.94 21.24
C ILE A 76 5.99 8.91 21.07
N THR A 77 4.74 9.34 21.24
CA THR A 77 3.59 8.52 20.87
C THR A 77 3.57 8.33 19.37
N ALA A 78 3.83 7.10 18.92
CA ALA A 78 3.90 6.78 17.50
C ALA A 78 2.97 5.64 17.10
N THR A 79 2.44 5.70 15.88
CA THR A 79 1.69 4.63 15.23
C THR A 79 2.29 4.33 13.88
N ILE A 80 2.46 3.05 13.55
CA ILE A 80 2.96 2.62 12.25
C ILE A 80 1.81 1.99 11.49
N ILE A 81 1.49 2.53 10.31
CA ILE A 81 0.57 1.88 9.38
C ILE A 81 1.37 1.15 8.31
N ARG A 82 0.90 -0.04 7.94
CA ARG A 82 1.44 -0.88 6.86
C ARG A 82 0.32 -1.06 5.81
N PRO A 83 0.18 -0.12 4.86
CA PRO A 83 -0.83 -0.24 3.81
C PRO A 83 -0.63 -1.49 2.94
N MET A 84 -1.74 -2.15 2.60
CA MET A 84 -1.75 -3.22 1.59
C MET A 84 -1.54 -2.67 0.17
N ILE A 85 -1.70 -3.51 -0.86
CA ILE A 85 -1.50 -3.11 -2.25
C ILE A 85 -2.49 -2.00 -2.63
N PHE A 86 -2.00 -0.91 -3.22
CA PHE A 86 -2.88 0.19 -3.61
C PHE A 86 -3.76 -0.22 -4.80
N MET A 87 -5.06 0.08 -4.75
CA MET A 87 -5.99 -0.17 -5.86
C MET A 87 -5.50 0.50 -7.16
N GLU A 88 -4.89 1.67 -7.01
CA GLU A 88 -4.24 2.47 -8.05
C GLU A 88 -3.17 1.67 -8.81
N MET A 89 -2.52 0.69 -8.17
CA MET A 89 -1.52 -0.14 -8.85
C MET A 89 -2.13 -1.04 -9.92
N LEU A 90 -3.38 -1.46 -9.75
CA LEU A 90 -4.08 -2.38 -10.67
C LEU A 90 -4.54 -1.72 -11.96
N VAL A 91 -4.53 -0.39 -12.02
CA VAL A 91 -4.86 0.41 -13.21
C VAL A 91 -3.63 1.11 -13.80
N ARG A 92 -2.42 0.71 -13.38
CA ARG A 92 -1.20 1.25 -14.00
C ARG A 92 -0.97 0.66 -15.40
N PRO A 93 -0.36 1.43 -16.32
CA PRO A 93 0.11 0.89 -17.59
C PRO A 93 1.01 -0.33 -17.39
N GLY A 94 0.95 -1.31 -18.30
CA GLY A 94 1.77 -2.52 -18.27
C GLY A 94 1.08 -3.78 -17.72
N LEU A 95 -0.15 -3.67 -17.18
CA LEU A 95 -0.93 -4.84 -16.73
C LEU A 95 -1.82 -5.47 -17.81
N GLY A 96 -1.76 -4.95 -19.04
CA GLY A 96 -2.47 -5.50 -20.20
C GLY A 96 -3.92 -5.02 -20.39
N LEU A 97 -4.42 -4.11 -19.54
CA LEU A 97 -5.84 -3.69 -19.57
C LEU A 97 -6.28 -3.14 -20.94
N HIS A 98 -5.40 -2.40 -21.62
CA HIS A 98 -5.61 -1.90 -22.97
C HIS A 98 -5.80 -3.02 -24.02
N GLU A 99 -5.19 -4.19 -23.80
CA GLU A 99 -5.29 -5.39 -24.64
C GLU A 99 -6.50 -6.28 -24.29
N GLY A 100 -7.34 -5.85 -23.34
CA GLY A 100 -8.48 -6.66 -22.88
C GLY A 100 -8.08 -7.81 -21.95
N ARG A 101 -6.95 -7.68 -21.25
CA ARG A 101 -6.51 -8.64 -20.23
C ARG A 101 -5.99 -7.97 -18.97
N LEU A 102 -6.04 -8.66 -17.84
CA LEU A 102 -5.36 -8.28 -16.61
C LEU A 102 -4.34 -9.37 -16.28
N VAL A 103 -3.06 -9.00 -16.27
CA VAL A 103 -1.99 -9.89 -15.78
C VAL A 103 -1.67 -9.55 -14.32
N SER A 104 -1.70 -10.55 -13.45
CA SER A 104 -1.53 -10.40 -12.01
C SER A 104 -0.49 -11.36 -11.44
N LEU A 105 -0.07 -11.13 -10.19
CA LEU A 105 0.90 -11.96 -9.46
C LEU A 105 0.25 -13.20 -8.82
N ILE A 106 -1.06 -13.16 -8.58
CA ILE A 106 -1.80 -14.21 -7.89
C ILE A 106 -2.60 -15.09 -8.84
N LYS A 107 -2.79 -16.35 -8.44
CA LYS A 107 -3.68 -17.29 -9.13
C LYS A 107 -5.13 -16.80 -9.08
N PRO A 108 -5.98 -17.14 -10.07
CA PRO A 108 -7.37 -16.67 -10.13
C PRO A 108 -8.19 -16.91 -8.86
N GLU A 109 -7.95 -18.04 -8.19
CA GLU A 109 -8.68 -18.48 -7.00
C GLU A 109 -8.15 -17.86 -5.70
N ASN A 110 -6.94 -17.30 -5.74
CA ASN A 110 -6.31 -16.70 -4.56
C ASN A 110 -6.81 -15.27 -4.36
N SER A 111 -6.89 -14.84 -3.10
CA SER A 111 -7.28 -13.48 -2.74
C SER A 111 -6.08 -12.58 -2.47
N ILE A 112 -6.19 -11.32 -2.86
CA ILE A 112 -5.31 -10.22 -2.42
C ILE A 112 -6.11 -9.20 -1.61
N GLN A 113 -5.38 -8.45 -0.79
CA GLN A 113 -5.95 -7.34 -0.02
C GLN A 113 -5.49 -6.03 -0.63
N LEU A 114 -6.44 -5.12 -0.82
CA LEU A 114 -6.24 -3.86 -1.51
C LEU A 114 -6.61 -2.71 -0.59
N ILE A 115 -6.00 -1.55 -0.81
CA ILE A 115 -6.36 -0.30 -0.14
C ILE A 115 -6.48 0.82 -1.17
N ALA A 116 -7.53 1.64 -1.08
CA ALA A 116 -7.60 2.88 -1.84
C ALA A 116 -6.70 3.93 -1.18
N VAL A 117 -5.92 4.71 -1.94
CA VAL A 117 -5.05 5.74 -1.35
C VAL A 117 -5.84 6.75 -0.53
N GLU A 118 -7.07 7.06 -0.92
CA GLU A 118 -7.95 7.96 -0.16
C GLU A 118 -8.36 7.39 1.22
N ASP A 119 -8.52 6.07 1.33
CA ASP A 119 -8.86 5.43 2.60
C ASP A 119 -7.67 5.49 3.58
N ILE A 120 -6.42 5.51 3.10
CA ILE A 120 -5.24 5.74 3.97
C ILE A 120 -5.39 7.05 4.73
N GLY A 121 -5.81 8.12 4.05
CA GLY A 121 -6.05 9.42 4.69
C GLY A 121 -7.13 9.35 5.76
N LYS A 122 -8.23 8.63 5.49
CA LYS A 122 -9.33 8.43 6.45
C LYS A 122 -8.91 7.62 7.66
N PHE A 123 -8.13 6.54 7.47
CA PHE A 123 -7.57 5.76 8.57
C PHE A 123 -6.62 6.59 9.44
N VAL A 124 -5.73 7.36 8.81
CA VAL A 124 -4.79 8.24 9.52
C VAL A 124 -5.55 9.30 10.33
N ALA A 125 -6.59 9.91 9.77
CA ALA A 125 -7.44 10.85 10.48
C ALA A 125 -8.08 10.20 11.72
N ALA A 126 -8.64 9.01 11.60
CA ALA A 126 -9.21 8.27 12.72
C ALA A 126 -8.15 7.94 13.79
N ILE A 127 -6.94 7.54 13.39
CA ILE A 127 -5.83 7.26 14.30
C ILE A 127 -5.48 8.47 15.17
N PHE A 128 -5.44 9.66 14.58
CA PHE A 128 -5.13 10.89 15.33
C PHE A 128 -6.20 11.25 16.39
N THR A 129 -7.44 10.78 16.23
CA THR A 129 -8.53 11.04 17.19
C THR A 129 -8.47 10.18 18.45
N ASP A 130 -7.70 9.07 18.45
CA ASP A 130 -7.58 8.16 19.59
C ASP A 130 -6.10 7.76 19.83
N PRO A 131 -5.24 8.71 20.23
CA PRO A 131 -3.82 8.46 20.42
C PRO A 131 -3.53 7.40 21.49
N ILE A 132 -4.41 7.24 22.48
CA ILE A 132 -4.26 6.24 23.54
C ILE A 132 -4.40 4.84 22.96
N LYS A 133 -5.42 4.60 22.12
CA LYS A 133 -5.64 3.30 21.47
C LYS A 133 -4.52 2.94 20.50
N PHE A 134 -3.93 3.93 19.83
CA PHE A 134 -2.95 3.69 18.75
C PHE A 134 -1.48 3.90 19.14
N SER A 135 -1.20 4.34 20.37
CA SER A 135 0.17 4.51 20.85
C SER A 135 0.95 3.20 20.82
N GLY A 136 2.08 3.18 20.10
CA GLY A 136 2.95 2.03 19.95
C GLY A 136 2.40 0.93 19.02
N VAL A 137 1.23 1.14 18.41
CA VAL A 137 0.58 0.13 17.56
C VAL A 137 1.19 0.13 16.15
N THR A 138 1.42 -1.08 15.63
CA THR A 138 1.67 -1.31 14.20
C THR A 138 0.45 -2.01 13.61
N LEU A 139 -0.19 -1.42 12.59
CA LEU A 139 -1.39 -2.00 11.97
C LEU A 139 -1.24 -2.13 10.46
N LYS A 140 -1.64 -3.27 9.92
CA LYS A 140 -1.88 -3.43 8.48
C LYS A 140 -3.26 -2.88 8.15
N ILE A 141 -3.36 -2.11 7.07
CA ILE A 141 -4.61 -1.47 6.66
C ILE A 141 -4.99 -1.87 5.23
N ALA A 142 -6.25 -2.22 5.05
CA ALA A 142 -6.84 -2.66 3.79
C ALA A 142 -8.25 -2.10 3.65
N SER A 143 -8.65 -1.74 2.43
CA SER A 143 -10.02 -1.35 2.09
C SER A 143 -10.88 -2.55 1.71
N ASP A 144 -10.30 -3.53 1.01
CA ASP A 144 -11.04 -4.66 0.46
C ASP A 144 -10.17 -5.93 0.32
N ARG A 145 -10.83 -7.07 0.11
CA ARG A 145 -10.21 -8.35 -0.22
C ARG A 145 -10.91 -8.98 -1.41
N VAL A 146 -10.17 -9.22 -2.49
CA VAL A 146 -10.71 -9.69 -3.77
C VAL A 146 -9.88 -10.83 -4.33
N THR A 147 -10.52 -11.80 -4.95
CA THR A 147 -9.84 -12.87 -5.71
C THR A 147 -9.43 -12.40 -7.09
N GLY A 148 -8.55 -13.15 -7.76
CA GLY A 148 -8.26 -12.93 -9.18
C GLY A 148 -9.51 -12.98 -10.06
N HIS A 149 -10.44 -13.89 -9.76
CA HIS A 149 -11.75 -13.94 -10.41
C HIS A 149 -12.57 -12.67 -10.18
N ASP A 150 -12.63 -12.17 -8.93
CA ASP A 150 -13.34 -10.93 -8.60
C ASP A 150 -12.72 -9.72 -9.33
N LEU A 151 -11.39 -9.67 -9.44
CA LEU A 151 -10.70 -8.64 -10.21
C LEU A 151 -11.14 -8.66 -11.67
N GLY A 152 -11.06 -9.82 -12.33
CA GLY A 152 -11.47 -9.96 -13.74
C GLY A 152 -12.94 -9.59 -13.97
N ALA A 153 -13.83 -10.00 -13.05
CA ALA A 153 -15.24 -9.67 -13.10
C ALA A 153 -15.50 -8.16 -12.91
N ALA A 154 -14.84 -7.53 -11.92
CA ALA A 154 -14.98 -6.10 -11.64
C ALA A 154 -14.49 -5.25 -12.82
N PHE A 155 -13.34 -5.57 -13.40
CA PHE A 155 -12.84 -4.88 -14.60
C PHE A 155 -13.76 -5.09 -15.80
N THR A 156 -14.24 -6.31 -16.04
CA THR A 156 -15.19 -6.60 -17.13
C THR A 156 -16.48 -5.78 -16.99
N ALA A 157 -17.04 -5.71 -15.77
CA ALA A 157 -18.26 -4.98 -15.49
C ALA A 157 -18.11 -3.48 -15.75
N VAL A 158 -17.01 -2.87 -15.27
CA VAL A 158 -16.79 -1.42 -15.42
C VAL A 158 -16.33 -1.04 -16.83
N ALA A 159 -15.53 -1.88 -17.50
CA ALA A 159 -15.07 -1.64 -18.86
C ALA A 159 -16.18 -1.82 -19.91
N GLY A 160 -17.27 -2.53 -19.58
CA GLY A 160 -18.36 -2.84 -20.52
C GLY A 160 -17.96 -3.80 -21.64
N ARG A 161 -16.80 -4.46 -21.53
CA ARG A 161 -16.28 -5.46 -22.46
C ARG A 161 -15.53 -6.55 -21.71
N PRO A 162 -15.42 -7.78 -22.25
CA PRO A 162 -14.68 -8.86 -21.59
C PRO A 162 -13.22 -8.47 -21.32
N ILE A 163 -12.79 -8.61 -20.07
CA ILE A 163 -11.38 -8.52 -19.65
C ILE A 163 -10.96 -9.90 -19.15
N SER A 164 -10.05 -10.54 -19.86
CA SER A 164 -9.50 -11.85 -19.45
C SER A 164 -8.54 -11.69 -18.27
N TYR A 165 -8.54 -12.63 -17.33
CA TYR A 165 -7.60 -12.63 -16.21
C TYR A 165 -6.52 -13.68 -16.43
N ALA A 166 -5.26 -13.32 -16.20
CA ALA A 166 -4.13 -14.25 -16.23
C ALA A 166 -3.15 -13.97 -15.09
N ARG A 167 -2.47 -15.01 -14.61
CA ARG A 167 -1.30 -14.85 -13.75
C ARG A 167 -0.04 -14.74 -14.62
N PHE A 168 0.97 -14.02 -14.16
CA PHE A 168 2.32 -14.15 -14.71
C PHE A 168 2.76 -15.63 -14.74
N SER A 169 3.40 -16.04 -15.84
CA SER A 169 3.98 -17.37 -15.94
C SER A 169 5.13 -17.52 -14.96
N ASP A 170 5.41 -18.75 -14.54
CA ASP A 170 6.51 -19.02 -13.62
C ASP A 170 7.87 -18.61 -14.22
N ASP A 171 8.05 -18.69 -15.53
CA ASP A 171 9.25 -18.21 -16.23
C ASP A 171 9.44 -16.69 -16.07
N VAL A 172 8.37 -15.91 -16.19
CA VAL A 172 8.42 -14.44 -16.03
C VAL A 172 8.71 -14.07 -14.58
N LEU A 173 8.11 -14.79 -13.62
CA LEU A 173 8.39 -14.60 -12.21
C LEU A 173 9.85 -14.97 -11.89
N ALA A 174 10.35 -16.10 -12.38
CA ALA A 174 11.73 -16.54 -12.17
C ALA A 174 12.77 -15.59 -12.77
N ALA A 175 12.43 -14.91 -13.88
CA ALA A 175 13.30 -13.94 -14.53
C ALA A 175 13.36 -12.57 -13.81
N ASN A 176 12.44 -12.27 -12.89
CA ASN A 176 12.38 -11.01 -12.17
C ASN A 176 12.25 -11.23 -10.66
N ILE A 177 13.36 -11.02 -9.94
CA ILE A 177 13.45 -11.25 -8.49
C ILE A 177 12.40 -10.48 -7.69
N ASP A 178 12.04 -9.28 -8.12
CA ASP A 178 11.06 -8.45 -7.43
C ASP A 178 9.64 -8.99 -7.61
N LEU A 179 9.28 -9.40 -8.83
CA LEU A 179 7.99 -10.04 -9.10
C LEU A 179 7.87 -11.39 -8.38
N ALA A 180 8.95 -12.19 -8.37
CA ALA A 180 9.00 -13.45 -7.64
C ALA A 180 8.78 -13.23 -6.14
N HIS A 181 9.48 -12.26 -5.55
CA HIS A 181 9.36 -11.93 -4.13
C HIS A 181 7.96 -11.42 -3.79
N MET A 182 7.36 -10.57 -4.63
CA MET A 182 6.00 -10.09 -4.41
C MET A 182 4.96 -11.21 -4.52
N ALA A 183 5.07 -12.08 -5.54
CA ALA A 183 4.17 -13.22 -5.70
C ALA A 183 4.29 -14.18 -4.50
N TRP A 184 5.50 -14.49 -4.06
CA TRP A 184 5.73 -15.29 -2.86
C TRP A 184 5.16 -14.62 -1.61
N SER A 185 5.36 -13.30 -1.44
CA SER A 185 4.86 -12.56 -0.28
C SER A 185 3.33 -12.54 -0.20
N LEU A 186 2.66 -12.46 -1.35
CA LEU A 186 1.19 -12.52 -1.45
C LEU A 186 0.63 -13.90 -1.11
N GLU A 187 1.39 -14.97 -1.32
CA GLU A 187 0.94 -16.34 -1.05
C GLU A 187 1.38 -16.84 0.34
N ASN A 188 2.60 -16.52 0.77
CA ASN A 188 3.27 -17.14 1.92
C ASN A 188 3.96 -16.15 2.87
N GLY A 189 3.99 -14.86 2.53
CA GLY A 189 4.74 -13.86 3.29
C GLY A 189 3.85 -12.78 3.92
N PRO A 190 4.44 -11.62 4.25
CA PRO A 190 3.73 -10.54 4.95
C PRO A 190 2.46 -10.06 4.26
N LEU A 191 2.37 -10.12 2.93
CA LEU A 191 1.17 -9.69 2.21
C LEU A 191 0.00 -10.70 2.30
N ALA A 192 0.27 -11.95 2.67
CA ALA A 192 -0.74 -12.98 2.89
C ALA A 192 -1.45 -12.84 4.25
N GLU A 193 -0.85 -12.10 5.20
CA GLU A 193 -1.44 -11.90 6.53
C GLU A 193 -2.77 -11.14 6.44
N GLN A 194 -3.82 -11.73 7.01
CA GLN A 194 -5.17 -11.21 6.89
C GLN A 194 -5.38 -9.96 7.76
N VAL A 195 -5.80 -8.88 7.12
CA VAL A 195 -6.36 -7.69 7.77
C VAL A 195 -7.83 -7.94 8.11
N ASP A 196 -8.24 -7.57 9.32
CA ASP A 196 -9.64 -7.63 9.73
C ASP A 196 -10.41 -6.42 9.15
N LEU A 197 -11.17 -6.67 8.09
CA LEU A 197 -11.96 -5.63 7.43
C LEU A 197 -13.12 -5.10 8.29
N ASN A 198 -13.55 -5.81 9.35
CA ASN A 198 -14.54 -5.27 10.27
C ASN A 198 -13.93 -4.16 11.12
N VAL A 199 -12.72 -4.37 11.64
CA VAL A 199 -11.96 -3.31 12.34
C VAL A 199 -11.71 -2.14 11.39
N MET A 200 -11.38 -2.39 10.12
CA MET A 200 -11.20 -1.31 9.15
C MET A 200 -12.49 -0.51 8.93
N ARG A 201 -13.66 -1.16 8.84
CA ARG A 201 -14.96 -0.48 8.75
C ARG A 201 -15.29 0.33 10.00
N GLU A 202 -14.90 -0.13 11.18
CA GLU A 202 -15.08 0.64 12.42
C GLU A 202 -14.22 1.92 12.41
N LEU A 203 -12.99 1.84 11.89
CA LEU A 203 -12.10 3.01 11.77
C LEU A 203 -12.51 3.96 10.66
N ASN A 204 -13.01 3.43 9.54
CA ASN A 204 -13.47 4.18 8.39
C ASN A 204 -14.79 3.58 7.89
N PRO A 205 -15.94 4.11 8.33
CA PRO A 205 -17.25 3.65 7.87
C PRO A 205 -17.50 3.85 6.37
N GLU A 206 -16.73 4.73 5.72
CA GLU A 206 -16.81 5.04 4.29
C GLU A 206 -15.75 4.29 3.46
N ILE A 207 -15.17 3.22 4.01
CA ILE A 207 -14.17 2.38 3.35
C ILE A 207 -14.68 1.85 2.01
N LEU A 208 -13.82 1.90 0.99
CA LEU A 208 -14.20 1.54 -0.37
C LEU A 208 -13.98 0.06 -0.66
N SER A 209 -14.99 -0.57 -1.25
CA SER A 209 -14.73 -1.81 -2.00
C SER A 209 -14.00 -1.49 -3.30
N PHE A 210 -13.28 -2.46 -3.85
CA PHE A 210 -12.59 -2.31 -5.13
C PHE A 210 -13.56 -1.96 -6.26
N GLN A 211 -14.74 -2.58 -6.28
CA GLN A 211 -15.78 -2.29 -7.25
C GLN A 211 -16.29 -0.85 -7.15
N SER A 212 -16.54 -0.35 -5.92
CA SER A 212 -16.96 1.03 -5.70
C SER A 212 -15.89 2.01 -6.15
N TRP A 213 -14.62 1.74 -5.80
CA TRP A 213 -13.48 2.57 -6.21
C TRP A 213 -13.34 2.67 -7.74
N LEU A 214 -13.47 1.56 -8.48
CA LEU A 214 -13.46 1.57 -9.95
C LEU A 214 -14.61 2.40 -10.54
N GLY A 215 -15.73 2.48 -9.83
CA GLY A 215 -16.91 3.27 -10.23
C GLY A 215 -16.80 4.76 -9.89
N THR A 216 -15.90 5.17 -9.01
CA THR A 216 -15.79 6.54 -8.49
C THR A 216 -14.39 7.13 -8.72
N SER A 217 -13.56 7.21 -7.68
CA SER A 217 -12.25 7.87 -7.66
C SER A 217 -11.23 7.18 -8.58
N GLY A 218 -11.31 5.86 -8.73
CA GLY A 218 -10.47 5.08 -9.64
C GLY A 218 -10.90 5.14 -11.11
N ARG A 219 -12.09 5.66 -11.40
CA ARG A 219 -12.69 5.58 -12.74
C ARG A 219 -11.82 6.23 -13.82
N GLN A 220 -11.34 7.45 -13.56
CA GLN A 220 -10.52 8.17 -14.53
C GLN A 220 -9.19 7.46 -14.82
N ALA A 221 -8.59 6.83 -13.81
CA ALA A 221 -7.34 6.09 -13.97
C ALA A 221 -7.58 4.79 -14.77
N LEU A 222 -8.69 4.10 -14.49
CA LEU A 222 -9.12 2.95 -15.28
C LEU A 222 -9.35 3.31 -16.75
N ASP A 223 -10.11 4.37 -17.04
CA ASP A 223 -10.42 4.77 -18.42
C ASP A 223 -9.11 5.04 -19.20
N LYS A 224 -8.14 5.74 -18.58
CA LYS A 224 -6.81 5.93 -19.15
C LYS A 224 -6.07 4.61 -19.40
N ALA A 225 -6.17 3.65 -18.48
CA ALA A 225 -5.51 2.35 -18.61
C ALA A 225 -6.12 1.49 -19.73
N LEU A 226 -7.42 1.61 -19.96
CA LEU A 226 -8.14 0.95 -21.06
C LEU A 226 -7.81 1.59 -22.41
N ASP A 227 -7.63 2.92 -22.44
CA ASP A 227 -7.36 3.70 -23.66
C ASP A 227 -5.87 3.85 -24.00
N ALA A 228 -4.96 3.44 -23.10
CA ALA A 228 -3.52 3.54 -23.28
C ALA A 228 -3.07 2.72 -24.50
N ARG A 229 -3.03 3.36 -25.67
CA ARG A 229 -2.27 2.87 -26.82
C ARG A 229 -0.79 3.01 -26.48
N LEU A 230 -0.03 1.92 -26.56
CA LEU A 230 1.43 2.00 -26.56
C LEU A 230 1.86 3.03 -27.63
N PRO A 231 2.82 3.93 -27.36
CA PRO A 231 3.46 4.67 -28.44
C PRO A 231 4.02 3.65 -29.44
N PRO A 232 3.96 3.90 -30.76
CA PRO A 232 4.57 3.00 -31.73
C PRO A 232 6.05 2.83 -31.38
N ASP A 233 6.49 1.58 -31.30
CA ASP A 233 7.87 1.20 -30.99
C ASP A 233 8.86 2.04 -31.81
N HIS A 234 9.83 2.64 -31.11
CA HIS A 234 11.01 3.28 -31.71
C HIS A 234 12.17 2.29 -31.78
#